data_AF-A0A7W1SCH8-F1
#
_entry.id   AF-A0A7W1SCH8-F1
#
_cell.length_a   1.000
_cell.length_b   1.000
_cell.length_c   1.000
_cell.angle_alpha   90.00
_cell.angle_beta   90.00
_cell.angle_gamma   90.00
#
_symmetry.space_group_name_H-M   'P 1'
#
loop_
_entity.id
_entity.type
_entity.pdbx_description
1 polymer ?
#
loop_
_entity_poly.entity_id
_entity_poly.type
_entity_poly.pdbx_seq_one_letter_code
_entity_poly.pdbx_strand_id
1 'polypeptide(L)'
;MQLELGLQLKRTPVLRIAASADAAWDGGIAEWFATVRDTAWRAELPAIVVVPTRGHAQALRSRLVASGQSALGVQFITPPYLRALLHPFHECLLASPDDLRLLLAVAAEEHLTSASSEAEQFAATSIRRTPDHLLRLLDQLEAAGWPLDAVELPAFRPVIARFRT
;
A
#
# COMPACT_ATOMS: atom_id res chain seq x y z
N MET A 1 -18.62 22.45 -9.14
CA MET A 1 -17.97 22.89 -7.89
C MET A 1 -16.67 22.09 -7.78
N GLN A 2 -15.63 22.59 -8.44
CA GLN A 2 -14.30 21.96 -8.47
C GLN A 2 -13.60 22.28 -7.15
N LEU A 3 -13.48 21.29 -6.28
CA LEU A 3 -12.54 21.36 -5.16
C LEU A 3 -11.18 21.00 -5.74
N GLU A 4 -10.42 22.02 -6.15
CA GLU A 4 -9.00 21.87 -6.35
C GLU A 4 -8.40 21.48 -5.00
N LEU A 5 -8.12 20.19 -4.80
CA LEU A 5 -7.20 19.75 -3.77
C LEU A 5 -5.82 20.27 -4.17
N GLY A 6 -5.57 21.53 -3.80
CA GLY A 6 -4.24 22.07 -3.67
C GLY A 6 -3.51 21.24 -2.62
N LEU A 7 -2.98 20.08 -3.04
CA LEU A 7 -1.94 19.37 -2.34
C LEU A 7 -0.71 20.28 -2.37
N GLN A 8 -0.73 21.33 -1.54
CA GLN A 8 0.47 22.06 -1.17
C GLN A 8 1.35 21.08 -0.39
N LEU A 9 2.13 20.28 -1.13
CA LEU A 9 3.28 19.53 -0.65
C LEU A 9 4.37 20.53 -0.24
N LYS A 10 4.08 21.36 0.77
CA LYS A 10 5.01 22.34 1.35
C LYS A 10 5.83 21.74 2.50
N ARG A 11 5.81 20.42 2.67
CA ARG A 11 6.59 19.71 3.69
C ARG A 11 7.36 18.58 3.05
N THR A 12 8.68 18.60 3.23
CA THR A 12 9.55 17.49 2.85
C THR A 12 9.09 16.23 3.59
N PRO A 13 8.84 15.10 2.89
CA PRO A 13 8.50 13.86 3.57
C PRO A 13 9.66 13.45 4.47
N VAL A 14 9.37 13.11 5.73
CA VAL A 14 10.36 12.66 6.71
C VAL A 14 10.09 11.19 7.01
N LEU A 15 11.07 10.33 6.75
CA LEU A 15 11.06 8.94 7.20
C LEU A 15 11.71 8.88 8.59
N ARG A 16 10.96 8.39 9.58
CA ARG A 16 11.47 8.07 10.92
C ARG A 16 11.39 6.57 11.14
N ILE A 17 12.52 5.96 11.49
CA ILE A 17 12.61 4.55 11.86
C ILE A 17 12.87 4.50 13.37
N ALA A 18 12.11 3.68 14.08
CA ALA A 18 12.23 3.51 15.52
C ALA A 18 12.41 2.02 15.87
N ALA A 19 13.17 1.76 16.92
CA ALA A 19 13.44 0.40 17.39
C ALA A 19 12.26 -0.26 18.11
N SER A 20 11.24 0.52 18.50
CA SER A 20 10.04 0.04 19.18
C SER A 20 8.87 1.00 18.98
N ALA A 21 7.66 0.54 19.34
CA ALA A 21 6.46 1.39 19.30
C ALA A 21 6.54 2.58 20.26
N ASP A 22 7.17 2.41 21.44
CA ASP A 22 7.38 3.50 22.39
C ASP A 22 8.39 4.51 21.87
N ALA A 23 9.50 4.04 21.30
CA ALA A 23 10.48 4.92 20.66
C ALA A 23 9.86 5.67 19.46
N ALA A 24 8.94 5.05 18.72
CA ALA A 24 8.20 5.72 17.64
C ALA A 24 7.27 6.81 18.18
N TRP A 25 6.62 6.54 19.31
CA TRP A 25 5.75 7.49 19.98
C TRP A 25 6.50 8.74 20.43
N ASP A 26 7.53 8.54 21.24
CA ASP A 26 8.35 9.62 21.79
C ASP A 26 9.18 10.31 20.70
N GLY A 27 9.61 9.53 19.71
CA GLY A 27 10.44 9.97 18.59
C GLY A 27 9.69 10.65 17.46
N GLY A 28 8.43 11.08 17.62
CA GLY A 28 7.78 12.01 16.68
C GLY A 28 6.27 11.95 16.58
N ILE A 29 5.64 10.82 16.91
CA ILE A 29 4.18 10.70 16.80
C ILE A 29 3.50 11.62 17.82
N ALA A 30 3.96 11.62 19.08
CA ALA A 30 3.41 12.45 20.14
C ALA A 30 3.57 13.96 19.84
N GLU A 31 4.74 14.36 19.35
CA GLU A 31 5.04 15.73 18.94
C GLU A 31 4.10 16.17 17.80
N TRP A 32 3.93 15.35 16.77
CA TRP A 32 3.00 15.64 15.69
C TRP A 32 1.56 15.82 16.20
N PHE A 33 1.07 14.93 17.07
CA PHE A 33 -0.26 15.07 17.67
C PHE A 33 -0.42 16.39 18.44
N ALA A 34 0.62 16.80 19.18
CA ALA A 34 0.60 18.10 19.87
C ALA A 34 0.45 19.27 18.89
N THR A 35 1.02 19.19 17.68
CA THR A 35 0.87 20.26 16.66
C THR A 35 -0.51 20.34 16.04
N VAL A 36 -1.27 19.24 15.97
CA VAL A 36 -2.56 19.18 15.26
C VAL A 36 -3.78 19.18 16.18
N ARG A 37 -3.62 18.84 17.47
CA ARG A 37 -4.75 18.65 18.42
C ARG A 37 -5.73 19.82 18.46
N ASP A 38 -5.23 21.05 18.41
CA ASP A 38 -6.06 22.24 18.65
C ASP A 38 -6.63 22.82 17.34
N THR A 39 -6.13 22.36 16.19
CA THR A 39 -6.46 22.91 14.86
C THR A 39 -7.14 21.91 13.93
N ALA A 40 -6.92 20.59 14.10
CA ALA A 40 -7.37 19.56 13.17
C ALA A 40 -8.88 19.59 12.92
N TRP A 41 -9.68 19.90 13.96
CA TRP A 41 -11.14 19.94 13.84
C TRP A 41 -11.68 21.17 13.09
N ARG A 42 -10.88 22.24 12.96
CA ARG A 42 -11.24 23.46 12.22
C ARG A 42 -10.63 23.49 10.82
N ALA A 43 -9.72 22.57 10.52
CA ALA A 43 -9.01 22.56 9.26
C ALA A 43 -9.96 22.19 8.11
N GLU A 44 -9.77 22.86 6.95
CA GLU A 44 -10.54 22.58 5.74
C GLU A 44 -10.26 21.17 5.19
N LEU A 45 -9.02 20.70 5.35
CA LEU A 45 -8.61 19.34 5.03
C LEU A 45 -8.43 18.51 6.31
N PRO A 46 -8.88 17.24 6.32
CA PRO A 46 -8.76 16.38 7.49
C PRO A 46 -7.29 16.06 7.79
N ALA A 47 -6.92 16.03 9.07
CA ALA A 47 -5.67 15.43 9.50
C ALA A 47 -5.81 13.91 9.45
N ILE A 48 -4.97 13.22 8.70
CA ILE A 48 -5.06 11.77 8.49
C ILE A 48 -3.83 11.06 9.07
N VAL A 49 -4.07 10.00 9.85
CA VAL A 49 -3.08 9.04 10.31
C VAL A 49 -3.36 7.70 9.63
N VAL A 50 -2.44 7.27 8.78
CA VAL A 50 -2.54 5.97 8.10
C VAL A 50 -1.84 4.93 8.94
N VAL A 51 -2.54 3.85 9.30
CA VAL A 51 -2.01 2.76 10.13
C VAL A 51 -2.16 1.41 9.44
N PRO A 52 -1.29 0.42 9.72
CA PRO A 52 -1.34 -0.87 9.04
C PRO A 52 -2.66 -1.62 9.24
N THR A 53 -3.21 -1.58 10.47
CA THR A 53 -4.44 -2.30 10.83
C THR A 53 -5.33 -1.47 11.74
N ARG A 54 -6.61 -1.87 11.85
CA ARG A 54 -7.56 -1.25 12.80
C ARG A 54 -7.11 -1.39 14.26
N GLY A 55 -6.39 -2.47 14.60
CA GLY A 55 -5.82 -2.66 15.94
C GLY A 55 -4.79 -1.57 16.29
N HIS A 56 -3.94 -1.19 15.33
CA HIS A 56 -2.99 -0.10 15.51
C HIS A 56 -3.70 1.26 15.69
N ALA A 57 -4.79 1.51 14.95
CA ALA A 57 -5.60 2.72 15.15
C ALA A 57 -6.14 2.77 16.58
N GLN A 58 -6.69 1.65 17.08
CA GLN A 58 -7.23 1.57 18.43
C GLN A 58 -6.14 1.77 19.49
N ALA A 59 -4.97 1.15 19.32
CA ALA A 59 -3.85 1.32 20.23
C ALA A 59 -3.40 2.79 20.34
N LEU A 60 -3.29 3.50 19.21
CA LEU A 60 -2.96 4.93 19.20
C LEU A 60 -4.03 5.78 19.88
N ARG A 61 -5.32 5.53 19.58
CA ARG A 61 -6.44 6.23 20.23
C ARG A 61 -6.44 6.02 21.74
N SER A 62 -6.25 4.79 22.20
CA SER A 62 -6.16 4.46 23.63
C SER A 62 -5.00 5.20 24.30
N ARG A 63 -3.83 5.28 23.64
CA ARG A 63 -2.67 6.03 24.15
C ARG A 63 -2.94 7.53 24.23
N LEU A 64 -3.58 8.12 23.22
CA LEU A 64 -3.98 9.53 23.22
C LEU A 64 -4.92 9.85 24.39
N VAL A 65 -5.97 9.04 24.57
CA VAL A 65 -6.93 9.19 25.68
C VAL A 65 -6.23 9.08 27.02
N ALA A 66 -5.35 8.09 27.20
CA ALA A 66 -4.59 7.92 28.44
C ALA A 66 -3.66 9.11 28.75
N SER A 67 -3.15 9.78 27.71
CA SER A 67 -2.33 10.99 27.83
C SER A 67 -3.14 12.30 27.95
N GLY A 68 -4.47 12.22 28.04
CA GLY A 68 -5.35 13.39 28.08
C GLY A 68 -5.39 14.20 26.78
N GLN A 69 -4.98 13.60 25.66
CA GLN A 69 -4.94 14.25 24.35
C GLN A 69 -6.20 13.92 23.55
N SER A 70 -6.81 14.96 22.97
CA SER A 70 -7.93 14.81 22.04
C SER A 70 -7.43 14.43 20.64
N ALA A 71 -8.10 13.48 20.01
CA ALA A 71 -7.90 13.14 18.60
C ALA A 71 -8.98 13.75 17.68
N LEU A 72 -9.71 14.75 18.17
CA LEU A 72 -10.81 15.38 17.44
C LEU A 72 -10.30 16.00 16.13
N GLY A 73 -10.97 15.69 15.02
CA GLY A 73 -10.55 16.12 13.69
C GLY A 73 -9.42 15.29 13.07
N VAL A 74 -8.89 14.28 13.77
CA VAL A 74 -7.89 13.34 13.24
C VAL A 74 -8.56 12.03 12.83
N GLN A 75 -8.40 11.65 11.56
CA GLN A 75 -8.91 10.41 11.01
C GLN A 75 -7.82 9.33 11.05
N PHE A 76 -8.15 8.17 11.63
CA PHE A 76 -7.28 7.00 11.61
C PHE A 76 -7.80 6.02 10.57
N ILE A 77 -7.01 5.77 9.54
CA ILE A 77 -7.44 4.98 8.39
C ILE A 77 -6.41 3.91 8.04
N THR A 78 -6.85 2.87 7.35
CA THR A 78 -5.96 1.82 6.83
C THR A 78 -5.63 2.08 5.36
N PRO A 79 -4.54 1.49 4.81
CA PRO A 79 -4.19 1.66 3.40
C PRO A 79 -5.33 1.37 2.41
N PRO A 80 -6.19 0.33 2.59
CA PRO A 80 -7.35 0.13 1.73
C PRO A 80 -8.34 1.30 1.75
N TYR A 81 -8.56 1.90 2.92
CA TYR A 81 -9.47 3.05 3.04
C TYR A 81 -8.85 4.32 2.45
N LEU A 82 -7.54 4.53 2.64
CA LEU A 82 -6.82 5.61 1.96
C LEU A 82 -6.96 5.47 0.44
N ARG A 83 -6.79 4.26 -0.10
CA ARG A 83 -6.97 4.00 -1.54
C ARG A 83 -8.38 4.37 -2.01
N ALA A 84 -9.40 4.00 -1.24
CA ALA A 84 -10.78 4.35 -1.56
C ALA A 84 -11.02 5.88 -1.53
N LEU A 85 -10.42 6.59 -0.56
CA LEU A 85 -10.51 8.06 -0.49
C LEU A 85 -9.78 8.75 -1.65
N LEU A 86 -8.66 8.18 -2.12
CA LEU A 86 -7.87 8.72 -3.21
C LEU A 86 -8.42 8.35 -4.60
N HIS A 87 -9.22 7.29 -4.69
CA HIS A 87 -9.76 6.78 -5.96
C HIS A 87 -10.43 7.86 -6.84
N PRO A 88 -11.26 8.80 -6.33
CA PRO A 88 -11.85 9.84 -7.15
C PRO A 88 -10.84 10.82 -7.76
N PHE A 89 -9.61 10.88 -7.25
CA PHE A 89 -8.56 11.81 -7.66
C PHE A 89 -7.55 11.18 -8.63
N HIS A 90 -7.68 9.89 -8.92
CA HIS A 90 -6.83 9.20 -9.88
C HIS A 90 -7.61 8.93 -11.17
N GLU A 91 -7.07 9.37 -12.31
CA GLU A 91 -7.58 9.02 -13.63
C GLU A 91 -7.40 7.52 -13.96
N CYS A 92 -6.51 6.85 -13.22
CA CYS A 92 -6.24 5.43 -13.36
C CYS A 92 -6.92 4.64 -12.24
N LEU A 93 -7.71 3.64 -12.61
CA LEU A 93 -8.26 2.65 -11.67
C LEU A 93 -7.09 1.90 -11.02
N LEU A 94 -6.82 2.19 -9.74
CA LEU A 94 -5.88 1.38 -8.96
C LEU A 94 -6.51 -0.01 -8.77
N ALA A 95 -6.10 -0.98 -9.59
CA ALA A 95 -6.57 -2.35 -9.53
C ALA A 95 -6.47 -2.87 -8.08
N SER A 96 -7.53 -3.53 -7.62
CA SER A 96 -7.49 -4.14 -6.29
C SER A 96 -6.49 -5.31 -6.30
N PRO A 97 -5.94 -5.69 -5.13
CA PRO A 97 -5.08 -6.87 -5.06
C PRO A 97 -5.80 -8.14 -5.55
N ASP A 98 -7.12 -8.21 -5.40
CA ASP A 98 -7.94 -9.32 -5.88
C ASP A 98 -8.03 -9.34 -7.41
N ASP A 99 -8.17 -8.17 -8.05
CA ASP A 99 -8.14 -8.06 -9.51
C ASP A 99 -6.77 -8.49 -10.06
N LEU A 100 -5.69 -8.04 -9.43
CA LEU A 100 -4.32 -8.43 -9.83
C LEU A 100 -4.09 -9.94 -9.70
N ARG A 101 -4.59 -10.56 -8.62
CA ARG A 101 -4.54 -12.02 -8.43
C ARG A 101 -5.29 -12.76 -9.53
N LEU A 102 -6.51 -12.30 -9.84
CA LEU A 102 -7.34 -12.90 -10.86
C LEU A 102 -6.68 -12.79 -12.23
N LEU A 103 -6.25 -11.60 -12.62
CA LEU A 103 -5.58 -11.36 -13.90
C LEU A 103 -4.30 -12.20 -14.04
N LEU A 104 -3.51 -12.30 -12.97
CA LEU A 104 -2.30 -13.12 -12.98
C LEU A 104 -2.61 -14.63 -13.09
N ALA A 105 -3.65 -15.10 -12.39
CA ALA A 105 -4.09 -16.49 -12.48
C ALA A 105 -4.60 -16.83 -13.89
N VAL A 106 -5.34 -15.92 -14.52
CA VAL A 106 -5.82 -16.04 -15.92
C VAL A 106 -4.63 -16.06 -16.88
N ALA A 107 -3.67 -15.14 -16.74
CA ALA A 107 -2.47 -15.13 -17.57
C ALA A 107 -1.66 -16.44 -17.46
N ALA A 108 -1.59 -17.02 -16.25
CA ALA A 108 -0.93 -18.29 -16.02
C ALA A 108 -1.71 -19.46 -16.65
N GLU A 109 -3.04 -19.45 -16.56
CA GLU A 109 -3.89 -20.47 -17.17
C GLU A 109 -3.81 -20.46 -18.70
N GLU A 110 -3.86 -19.29 -19.31
CA GLU A 110 -3.68 -19.15 -20.77
C GLU A 110 -2.34 -19.72 -21.22
N HIS A 111 -1.26 -19.43 -20.49
CA HIS A 111 0.10 -19.90 -20.83
C HIS A 111 0.29 -21.40 -20.66
N LEU A 112 -0.47 -22.08 -19.77
CA LEU A 112 -0.36 -23.53 -19.58
C LEU A 112 -0.58 -24.29 -20.90
N THR A 113 -1.47 -23.79 -21.76
CA THR A 113 -1.81 -24.39 -23.05
C THR A 113 -0.71 -24.23 -24.10
N SER A 114 0.15 -23.21 -23.97
CA SER A 114 1.20 -22.87 -24.93
C SER A 114 2.63 -23.03 -24.38
N ALA A 115 2.78 -23.59 -23.18
CA ALA A 115 4.06 -23.76 -22.52
C ALA A 115 4.99 -24.70 -23.30
N SER A 116 6.22 -24.23 -23.56
CA SER A 116 7.19 -24.91 -24.43
C SER A 116 8.10 -25.88 -23.68
N SER A 117 8.14 -25.80 -22.35
CA SER A 117 8.99 -26.60 -21.49
C SER A 117 8.27 -27.03 -20.21
N GLU A 118 8.75 -28.12 -19.60
CA GLU A 118 8.24 -28.61 -18.30
C GLU A 118 8.41 -27.56 -17.20
N ALA A 119 9.51 -26.79 -17.24
CA ALA A 119 9.78 -25.69 -16.32
C ALA A 119 8.73 -24.57 -16.41
N GLU A 120 8.32 -24.19 -17.63
CA GLU A 120 7.23 -23.23 -17.84
C GLU A 120 5.88 -23.77 -17.36
N GLN A 121 5.59 -25.06 -17.60
CA GLN A 121 4.35 -25.70 -17.14
C GLN A 121 4.26 -25.71 -15.61
N PHE A 122 5.37 -26.01 -14.92
CA PHE A 122 5.43 -25.95 -13.46
C PHE A 122 5.31 -24.51 -12.92
N ALA A 123 5.98 -23.55 -13.55
CA ALA A 123 5.87 -22.14 -13.19
C ALA A 123 4.42 -21.65 -13.31
N ALA A 124 3.80 -21.84 -14.48
CA ALA A 124 2.41 -21.44 -14.74
C ALA A 124 1.42 -22.16 -13.79
N THR A 125 1.62 -23.46 -13.53
CA THR A 125 0.78 -24.20 -12.57
C THR A 125 0.88 -23.62 -11.16
N SER A 126 2.09 -23.24 -10.75
CA SER A 126 2.36 -22.68 -9.42
C SER A 126 1.74 -21.29 -9.28
N ILE A 127 1.90 -20.43 -10.30
CA ILE A 127 1.32 -19.09 -10.34
C ILE A 127 -0.21 -19.16 -10.30
N ARG A 128 -0.83 -20.02 -11.12
CA ARG A 128 -2.29 -20.20 -11.13
C ARG A 128 -2.84 -20.59 -9.76
N ARG A 129 -2.14 -21.48 -9.04
CA ARG A 129 -2.54 -21.94 -7.70
C ARG A 129 -2.26 -20.91 -6.61
N THR A 130 -1.24 -20.08 -6.77
CA THR A 130 -0.77 -19.18 -5.71
C THR A 130 -0.24 -17.86 -6.30
N PRO A 131 -1.11 -17.04 -6.92
CA PRO A 131 -0.70 -15.81 -7.61
C PRO A 131 -0.10 -14.78 -6.64
N ASP A 132 -0.53 -14.81 -5.37
CA ASP A 132 -0.06 -13.96 -4.28
C ASP A 132 1.46 -13.97 -4.04
N HIS A 133 2.12 -15.10 -4.30
CA HIS A 133 3.55 -15.21 -4.04
C HIS A 133 4.35 -14.46 -5.09
N LEU A 134 3.96 -14.60 -6.36
CA LEU A 134 4.61 -13.88 -7.44
C LEU A 134 4.35 -12.38 -7.32
N LEU A 135 3.10 -11.94 -7.11
CA LEU A 135 2.79 -10.51 -6.94
C LEU A 135 3.63 -9.85 -5.85
N ARG A 136 3.75 -10.48 -4.67
CA ARG A 136 4.60 -9.96 -3.58
C ARG A 136 6.07 -9.90 -3.95
N LEU A 137 6.57 -10.88 -4.69
CA LEU A 137 7.95 -10.89 -5.16
C LEU A 137 8.20 -9.77 -6.19
N LEU A 138 7.26 -9.54 -7.10
CA LEU A 138 7.30 -8.42 -8.04
C LEU A 138 7.36 -7.07 -7.31
N ASP A 139 6.45 -6.86 -6.35
CA ASP A 139 6.43 -5.65 -5.52
C ASP A 139 7.75 -5.44 -4.76
N GLN A 140 8.32 -6.50 -4.19
CA GLN A 140 9.57 -6.45 -3.45
C GLN A 140 10.77 -6.11 -4.34
N LEU A 141 10.84 -6.68 -5.54
CA LEU A 141 11.90 -6.41 -6.51
C LEU A 141 11.83 -4.95 -6.98
N GLU A 142 10.63 -4.48 -7.33
CA GLU A 142 10.42 -3.10 -7.74
C GLU A 142 10.77 -2.12 -6.61
N ALA A 143 10.36 -2.40 -5.37
CA ALA A 143 10.73 -1.61 -4.19
C ALA A 143 12.24 -1.60 -3.92
N ALA A 144 12.97 -2.65 -4.31
CA ALA A 144 14.42 -2.71 -4.24
C ALA A 144 15.13 -2.00 -5.41
N GLY A 145 14.38 -1.38 -6.33
CA GLY A 145 14.90 -0.74 -7.52
C GLY A 145 15.37 -1.71 -8.59
N TRP A 146 14.95 -2.98 -8.51
CA TRP A 146 15.25 -3.99 -9.51
C TRP A 146 14.09 -4.05 -10.51
N PRO A 147 14.25 -3.47 -11.72
CA PRO A 147 13.22 -3.58 -12.72
C PRO A 147 13.06 -5.06 -13.08
N LEU A 148 11.82 -5.50 -13.22
CA LEU A 148 11.52 -6.91 -13.46
C LEU A 148 12.20 -7.46 -14.72
N ASP A 149 12.44 -6.59 -15.71
CA ASP A 149 13.11 -6.93 -16.95
C ASP A 149 14.60 -7.27 -16.75
N ALA A 150 15.19 -6.86 -15.62
CA ALA A 150 16.54 -7.22 -15.20
C ALA A 150 16.60 -8.52 -14.38
N VAL A 151 15.45 -9.09 -14.01
CA VAL A 151 15.40 -10.34 -13.23
C VAL A 151 15.23 -11.51 -14.21
N GLU A 152 16.29 -12.31 -14.33
CA GLU A 152 16.32 -13.51 -15.16
C GLU A 152 15.44 -14.62 -14.55
N LEU A 153 14.13 -14.55 -14.81
CA LEU A 153 13.13 -15.58 -14.46
C LEU A 153 12.58 -16.23 -15.73
N PRO A 154 13.38 -17.01 -16.48
CA PRO A 154 13.02 -17.49 -17.82
C PRO A 154 11.71 -18.30 -17.83
N ALA A 155 11.46 -19.12 -16.81
CA ALA A 155 10.21 -19.91 -16.70
C ALA A 155 8.96 -19.07 -16.36
N PHE A 156 9.13 -17.89 -15.75
CA PHE A 156 8.03 -17.01 -15.34
C PHE A 156 7.77 -15.87 -16.33
N ARG A 157 8.79 -15.53 -17.14
CA ARG A 157 8.77 -14.43 -18.11
C ARG A 157 7.55 -14.44 -19.04
N PRO A 158 7.11 -15.59 -19.61
CA PRO A 158 5.94 -15.59 -20.49
C PRO A 158 4.64 -15.17 -19.79
N VAL A 159 4.40 -15.66 -18.57
CA VAL A 159 3.21 -15.33 -17.76
C VAL A 159 3.26 -13.86 -17.33
N ILE A 160 4.43 -13.38 -16.91
CA ILE A 160 4.65 -11.98 -16.53
C ILE A 160 4.41 -11.03 -17.71
N ALA A 161 4.92 -11.38 -18.90
CA ALA A 161 4.72 -10.59 -20.10
C ALA A 161 3.23 -10.48 -20.44
N ARG A 162 2.50 -11.59 -20.34
CA ARG A 162 1.05 -11.63 -20.59
C ARG A 162 0.24 -10.82 -19.58
N PHE A 163 0.61 -10.88 -18.29
CA PHE A 163 -0.05 -10.11 -17.23
C PHE A 163 0.05 -8.59 -17.42
N ARG A 164 1.06 -8.11 -18.14
CA ARG A 164 1.31 -6.67 -18.39
C ARG A 164 0.61 -6.11 -19.64
N THR A 165 0.08 -6.96 -20.51
CA THR A 165 -0.62 -6.61 -21.76
C THR A 165 -2.13 -6.74 -21.62
#